data_AF-A0AB39WBP7-F1
#
_entry.id   AF-A0AB39WBP7-F1
#
_cell.length_a   1.000
_cell.length_b   1.000
_cell.length_c   1.000
_cell.angle_alpha   90.00
_cell.angle_beta   90.00
_cell.angle_gamma   90.00
#
_symmetry.space_group_name_H-M   'P 1'
#
loop_
_entity.id
_entity.type
_entity.pdbx_description
1 polymer ?
#
loop_
_entity_poly.entity_id
_entity_poly.type
_entity_poly.pdbx_seq_one_letter_code
_entity_poly.pdbx_strand_id
1 'polypeptide(L)'
;MKKITNLILLILTTSVSFGQNPSNEYYKLVTKADSLYEAKDYLNSGLVYSRAFEIKGWKIRANDRYNAACSWALAKVPDSSFYQLESKEIKRSYTNYDHTIIDEDLASLHNDKRWAALLKEVKRNKLKKEAKLNSILVAELKALNDENQNLLKDMPEFVTKNGSNTQKMLAFNKTIDEGKTKIKQKIDAIIAKDGWPSSDLLGLKGEYILSALVMSLDLKDSKKYLPLIKESVKKGESMPEYLAMYEDRFLTMQNKKQIYGTQVGQDPQTKHIIFYH
;
A
#
# COMPACT_ATOMS: atom_id res chain seq x y z
N MET A 1 71.58 -17.11 -44.23
CA MET A 1 70.48 -17.96 -43.72
C MET A 1 70.31 -17.71 -42.23
N LYS A 2 69.33 -16.89 -41.81
CA LYS A 2 68.92 -16.76 -40.40
C LYS A 2 67.41 -16.97 -40.35
N LYS A 3 66.99 -18.02 -39.64
CA LYS A 3 65.59 -18.46 -39.51
C LYS A 3 64.84 -17.47 -38.62
N ILE A 4 63.71 -16.96 -39.09
CA ILE A 4 62.76 -16.14 -38.33
C ILE A 4 61.75 -17.11 -37.73
N THR A 5 61.72 -17.21 -36.41
CA THR A 5 60.75 -18.01 -35.66
C THR A 5 59.56 -17.11 -35.34
N ASN A 6 58.41 -17.34 -35.98
CA ASN A 6 57.17 -16.63 -35.68
C ASN A 6 56.56 -17.18 -34.38
N LEU A 7 56.48 -16.32 -33.36
CA LEU A 7 55.78 -16.58 -32.11
C LEU A 7 54.31 -16.18 -32.28
N ILE A 8 53.41 -17.16 -32.33
CA ILE A 8 51.96 -16.95 -32.36
C ILE A 8 51.49 -16.77 -30.91
N LEU A 9 51.11 -15.54 -30.54
CA LEU A 9 50.51 -15.22 -29.25
C LEU A 9 49.01 -15.51 -29.29
N LEU A 10 48.59 -16.56 -28.60
CA LEU A 10 47.19 -16.95 -28.44
C LEU A 10 46.50 -16.02 -27.43
N ILE A 11 45.66 -15.10 -27.89
CA ILE A 11 44.86 -14.22 -27.04
C ILE A 11 43.64 -15.02 -26.56
N LEU A 12 43.65 -15.46 -25.30
CA LEU A 12 42.45 -15.94 -24.62
C LEU A 12 41.55 -14.74 -24.30
N THR A 13 40.47 -14.55 -25.04
CA THR A 13 39.38 -13.66 -24.65
C THR A 13 38.51 -14.35 -23.61
N THR A 14 38.72 -14.05 -22.33
CA THR A 14 37.74 -14.38 -21.29
C THR A 14 36.52 -13.47 -21.48
N SER A 15 35.44 -14.01 -22.00
CA SER A 15 34.12 -13.37 -21.96
C SER A 15 33.70 -13.24 -20.49
N VAL A 16 33.73 -12.02 -19.97
CA VAL A 16 33.14 -11.70 -18.68
C VAL A 16 31.62 -11.75 -18.88
N SER A 17 31.03 -12.90 -18.56
CA SER A 17 29.57 -13.02 -18.46
C SER A 17 29.08 -12.06 -17.38
N PHE A 18 28.41 -10.98 -17.77
CA PHE A 18 27.77 -10.07 -16.83
C PHE A 18 26.73 -10.85 -16.03
N GLY A 19 27.00 -11.00 -14.72
CA GLY A 19 26.14 -11.69 -13.77
C GLY A 19 24.73 -11.09 -13.75
N GLN A 20 23.73 -11.96 -13.72
CA GLN A 20 22.33 -11.56 -13.52
C GLN A 20 22.23 -10.80 -12.20
N ASN A 21 21.61 -9.61 -12.22
CA ASN A 21 21.40 -8.83 -11.01
C ASN A 21 20.52 -9.65 -10.04
N PRO A 22 21.01 -10.07 -8.85
CA PRO A 22 20.28 -10.95 -7.94
C PRO A 22 18.95 -10.35 -7.45
N SER A 23 18.78 -9.03 -7.54
CA SER A 23 17.49 -8.39 -7.28
C SER A 23 16.46 -8.71 -8.36
N ASN A 24 16.85 -8.73 -9.63
CA ASN A 24 15.95 -8.99 -10.75
C ASN A 24 15.54 -10.47 -10.79
N GLU A 25 16.47 -11.39 -10.53
CA GLU A 25 16.17 -12.82 -10.50
C GLU A 25 15.22 -13.21 -9.36
N TYR A 26 15.41 -12.62 -8.18
CA TYR A 26 14.49 -12.78 -7.05
C TYR A 26 13.04 -12.45 -7.42
N TYR A 27 12.81 -11.26 -7.97
CA TYR A 27 11.45 -10.82 -8.31
C TYR A 27 10.83 -11.68 -9.41
N LYS A 28 11.61 -12.14 -10.40
CA LYS A 28 11.15 -13.09 -11.40
C LYS A 28 10.67 -14.41 -10.78
N LEU A 29 11.39 -14.92 -9.78
CA LEU A 29 11.01 -16.16 -9.11
C LEU A 29 9.79 -15.95 -8.21
N VAL A 30 9.69 -14.84 -7.49
CA VAL A 30 8.49 -14.50 -6.72
C VAL A 30 7.26 -14.43 -7.63
N THR A 31 7.33 -13.67 -8.74
CA THR A 31 6.22 -13.61 -9.72
C THR A 31 5.86 -14.98 -10.29
N LYS A 32 6.86 -15.84 -10.52
CA LYS A 32 6.62 -17.23 -10.96
C LYS A 32 5.93 -18.05 -9.87
N ALA A 33 6.32 -17.91 -8.60
CA ALA A 33 5.68 -18.59 -7.49
C ALA A 33 4.21 -18.13 -7.35
N ASP A 34 3.95 -16.83 -7.44
CA ASP A 34 2.58 -16.28 -7.45
C ASP A 34 1.75 -16.87 -8.59
N SER A 35 2.32 -16.97 -9.79
CA SER A 35 1.62 -17.58 -10.93
C SER A 35 1.29 -19.06 -10.70
N LEU A 36 2.18 -19.81 -10.03
CA LEU A 36 1.95 -21.22 -9.67
C LEU A 36 0.89 -21.34 -8.57
N TYR A 37 0.89 -20.41 -7.61
CA TYR A 37 -0.13 -20.33 -6.57
C TYR A 37 -1.52 -20.13 -7.20
N GLU A 38 -1.68 -19.16 -8.11
CA GLU A 38 -2.94 -18.92 -8.84
C GLU A 38 -3.37 -20.14 -9.67
N ALA A 39 -2.41 -20.89 -10.23
CA ALA A 39 -2.65 -22.15 -10.93
C ALA A 39 -2.98 -23.33 -10.00
N LYS A 40 -3.04 -23.12 -8.68
CA LYS A 40 -3.24 -24.13 -7.62
C LYS A 40 -2.13 -25.18 -7.55
N ASP A 41 -0.98 -24.92 -8.16
CA ASP A 41 0.22 -25.74 -8.06
C ASP A 41 1.03 -25.32 -6.82
N TYR A 42 0.43 -25.52 -5.66
CA TYR A 42 0.92 -24.98 -4.39
C TYR A 42 2.28 -25.55 -3.99
N LEU A 43 2.53 -26.82 -4.32
CA LEU A 43 3.81 -27.46 -4.04
C LEU A 43 4.94 -26.78 -4.84
N ASN A 44 4.75 -26.59 -6.15
CA ASN A 44 5.77 -25.91 -6.95
C ASN A 44 5.86 -24.42 -6.60
N SER A 45 4.76 -23.76 -6.22
CA SER A 45 4.80 -22.40 -5.69
C SER A 45 5.74 -22.31 -4.48
N GLY A 46 5.54 -23.14 -3.45
CA GLY A 46 6.38 -23.15 -2.25
C GLY A 46 7.86 -23.45 -2.55
N LEU A 47 8.13 -24.36 -3.49
CA LEU A 47 9.49 -24.68 -3.95
C LEU A 47 10.15 -23.49 -4.67
N VAL A 48 9.42 -22.78 -5.54
CA VAL A 48 9.95 -21.61 -6.26
C VAL A 48 10.18 -20.45 -5.29
N TYR A 49 9.29 -20.23 -4.33
CA TYR A 49 9.52 -19.29 -3.23
C TYR A 49 10.82 -19.60 -2.47
N SER A 50 11.06 -20.87 -2.13
CA SER A 50 12.27 -21.29 -1.42
C SER A 50 13.54 -20.98 -2.22
N ARG A 51 13.53 -21.24 -3.54
CA ARG A 51 14.63 -20.86 -4.44
C ARG A 51 14.84 -19.35 -4.49
N ALA A 52 13.76 -18.56 -4.54
CA ALA A 52 13.86 -17.10 -4.49
C ALA A 52 14.54 -16.66 -3.18
N PHE A 53 14.18 -17.26 -2.05
CA PHE A 53 14.69 -16.88 -0.75
C PHE A 53 16.16 -17.23 -0.58
N GLU A 54 16.62 -18.35 -1.14
CA GLU A 54 18.04 -18.74 -1.19
C GLU A 54 18.92 -17.67 -1.86
N ILE A 55 18.48 -17.08 -2.97
CA ILE A 55 19.22 -16.01 -3.70
C ILE A 55 19.47 -14.79 -2.80
N LYS A 56 18.56 -14.52 -1.86
CA LYS A 56 18.68 -13.41 -0.90
C LYS A 56 19.25 -13.83 0.46
N GLY A 57 19.78 -15.05 0.56
CA GLY A 57 20.31 -15.59 1.81
C GLY A 57 19.25 -15.66 2.91
N TRP A 58 18.01 -15.92 2.53
CA TRP A 58 16.84 -16.01 3.40
C TRP A 58 16.50 -14.73 4.18
N LYS A 59 17.05 -13.57 3.82
CA LYS A 59 16.71 -12.27 4.44
C LYS A 59 15.58 -11.60 3.68
N ILE A 60 14.37 -12.10 3.90
CA ILE A 60 13.18 -11.79 3.10
C ILE A 60 12.12 -11.06 3.92
N ARG A 61 11.36 -10.17 3.27
CA ARG A 61 10.27 -9.44 3.91
C ARG A 61 9.23 -10.42 4.47
N ALA A 62 8.61 -10.02 5.59
CA ALA A 62 7.59 -10.83 6.26
C ALA A 62 6.45 -11.26 5.33
N ASN A 63 6.00 -10.39 4.41
CA ASN A 63 4.89 -10.71 3.50
C ASN A 63 5.25 -11.86 2.54
N ASP A 64 6.42 -11.82 1.89
CA ASP A 64 6.80 -12.90 0.97
C ASP A 64 6.95 -14.23 1.73
N ARG A 65 7.47 -14.20 2.96
CA ARG A 65 7.51 -15.39 3.83
C ARG A 65 6.11 -15.90 4.17
N TYR A 66 5.17 -15.00 4.46
CA TYR A 66 3.78 -15.36 4.72
C TYR A 66 3.15 -16.03 3.50
N ASN A 67 3.30 -15.46 2.29
CA ASN A 67 2.78 -16.05 1.05
C ASN A 67 3.38 -17.45 0.76
N ALA A 68 4.68 -17.61 1.00
CA ALA A 68 5.32 -18.92 0.90
C ALA A 68 4.73 -19.91 1.92
N ALA A 69 4.42 -19.46 3.14
CA ALA A 69 3.77 -20.30 4.14
C ALA A 69 2.39 -20.78 3.71
N CYS A 70 1.59 -19.89 3.11
CA CYS A 70 0.28 -20.22 2.55
C CYS A 70 0.41 -21.30 1.45
N SER A 71 1.36 -21.12 0.52
CA SER A 71 1.66 -22.12 -0.51
C SER A 71 2.01 -23.49 0.10
N TRP A 72 2.86 -23.51 1.15
CA TRP A 72 3.23 -24.76 1.82
C TRP A 72 2.07 -25.41 2.59
N ALA A 73 1.22 -24.61 3.23
CA ALA A 73 0.06 -25.09 3.97
C ALA A 73 -0.99 -25.73 3.05
N LEU A 74 -1.28 -25.10 1.91
CA LEU A 74 -2.16 -25.63 0.87
C LEU A 74 -1.57 -26.87 0.19
N ALA A 75 -0.24 -26.95 0.05
CA ALA A 75 0.47 -28.15 -0.39
C ALA A 75 0.48 -29.29 0.65
N LYS A 76 -0.14 -29.09 1.83
CA LYS A 76 -0.16 -30.04 2.96
C LYS A 76 1.22 -30.38 3.51
N VAL A 77 2.13 -29.39 3.50
CA VAL A 77 3.49 -29.49 4.04
C VAL A 77 3.64 -28.55 5.25
N PRO A 78 3.08 -28.94 6.43
CA PRO A 78 2.98 -28.04 7.57
C PRO A 78 4.34 -27.58 8.11
N ASP A 79 5.36 -28.44 8.08
CA ASP A 79 6.68 -28.09 8.61
C ASP A 79 7.37 -26.99 7.79
N SER A 80 7.28 -27.05 6.47
CA SER A 80 7.78 -25.98 5.60
C SER A 80 6.98 -24.70 5.78
N SER A 81 5.67 -24.80 6.02
CA SER A 81 4.84 -23.62 6.29
C SER A 81 5.25 -22.95 7.61
N PHE A 82 5.35 -23.72 8.70
CA PHE A 82 5.80 -23.19 9.99
C PHE A 82 7.24 -22.68 9.96
N TYR A 83 8.14 -23.28 9.17
CA TYR A 83 9.48 -22.74 8.98
C TYR A 83 9.45 -21.29 8.46
N GLN A 84 8.52 -20.95 7.56
CA GLN A 84 8.36 -19.56 7.10
C GLN A 84 7.68 -18.68 8.16
N LEU A 85 6.58 -19.15 8.76
CA LEU A 85 5.79 -18.40 9.76
C LEU A 85 6.58 -18.12 11.04
N GLU A 86 7.52 -18.99 11.42
CA GLU A 86 8.34 -18.82 12.61
C GLU A 86 9.67 -18.10 12.36
N SER A 87 9.88 -17.61 11.15
CA SER A 87 11.06 -16.83 10.78
C SER A 87 11.25 -15.58 11.64
N LYS A 88 12.49 -15.09 11.69
CA LYS A 88 12.83 -13.88 12.44
C LYS A 88 12.11 -12.65 11.90
N GLU A 89 11.87 -12.58 10.59
CA GLU A 89 11.19 -11.46 9.95
C GLU A 89 9.70 -11.41 10.31
N ILE A 90 9.00 -12.56 10.30
CA ILE A 90 7.61 -12.63 10.77
C ILE A 90 7.53 -12.25 12.26
N LYS A 91 8.33 -12.91 13.12
CA LYS A 91 8.34 -12.68 14.57
C LYS A 91 8.61 -11.23 14.97
N ARG A 92 9.33 -10.46 14.15
CA ARG A 92 9.68 -9.07 14.44
C ARG A 92 8.73 -8.04 13.84
N SER A 93 8.10 -8.32 12.70
CA SER A 93 7.49 -7.26 11.88
C SER A 93 6.12 -7.58 11.30
N TYR A 94 5.67 -8.84 11.29
CA TYR A 94 4.36 -9.16 10.76
C TYR A 94 3.26 -8.81 11.76
N THR A 95 2.27 -8.01 11.34
CA THR A 95 1.21 -7.47 12.21
C THR A 95 -0.20 -7.84 11.78
N ASN A 96 -0.38 -8.59 10.68
CA ASN A 96 -1.70 -8.82 10.10
C ASN A 96 -2.45 -9.98 10.81
N TYR A 97 -2.65 -9.85 12.12
CA TYR A 97 -3.27 -10.86 12.97
C TYR A 97 -4.68 -11.21 12.50
N ASP A 98 -5.51 -10.20 12.17
CA ASP A 98 -6.92 -10.42 11.83
C ASP A 98 -7.07 -11.22 10.53
N HIS A 99 -6.19 -11.01 9.55
CA HIS A 99 -6.13 -11.85 8.35
C HIS A 99 -5.66 -13.26 8.70
N THR A 100 -4.58 -13.39 9.48
CA THR A 100 -3.96 -14.70 9.80
C THR A 100 -4.94 -15.69 10.41
N ILE A 101 -5.87 -15.24 11.25
CA ILE A 101 -6.83 -16.12 11.94
C ILE A 101 -7.99 -16.61 11.05
N ILE A 102 -8.25 -15.93 9.93
CA ILE A 102 -9.33 -16.28 8.99
C ILE A 102 -8.80 -16.78 7.64
N ASP A 103 -7.49 -16.78 7.45
CA ASP A 103 -6.85 -17.15 6.18
C ASP A 103 -7.08 -18.64 5.90
N GLU A 104 -7.89 -18.93 4.88
CA GLU A 104 -8.25 -20.29 4.50
C GLU A 104 -7.03 -21.10 4.05
N ASP A 105 -5.97 -20.45 3.56
CA ASP A 105 -4.75 -21.11 3.15
C ASP A 105 -4.04 -21.79 4.32
N LEU A 106 -4.19 -21.22 5.52
CA LEU A 106 -3.57 -21.70 6.75
C LEU A 106 -4.52 -22.58 7.57
N ALA A 107 -5.74 -22.83 7.09
CA ALA A 107 -6.76 -23.58 7.83
C ALA A 107 -6.27 -24.97 8.26
N SER A 108 -5.43 -25.62 7.44
CA SER A 108 -4.83 -26.93 7.75
C SER A 108 -3.89 -26.90 8.97
N LEU A 109 -3.40 -25.72 9.36
CA LEU A 109 -2.47 -25.53 10.47
C LEU A 109 -3.16 -25.22 11.81
N HIS A 110 -4.46 -24.89 11.81
CA HIS A 110 -5.14 -24.36 13.01
C HIS A 110 -5.13 -25.32 14.20
N ASN A 111 -5.07 -26.63 13.93
CA ASN A 111 -5.01 -27.68 14.96
C ASN A 111 -3.56 -28.07 15.35
N ASP A 112 -2.54 -27.51 14.70
CA ASP A 112 -1.14 -27.76 15.05
C ASP A 112 -0.78 -27.03 16.35
N LYS A 113 -0.05 -27.71 17.24
CA LYS A 113 0.40 -27.14 18.53
C LYS A 113 1.21 -25.83 18.40
N ARG A 114 1.87 -25.61 17.26
CA ARG A 114 2.65 -24.38 16.96
C ARG A 114 1.76 -23.17 16.66
N TRP A 115 0.53 -23.40 16.20
CA TRP A 115 -0.38 -22.34 15.76
C TRP A 115 -0.67 -21.30 16.84
N ALA A 116 -0.98 -21.75 18.06
CA ALA A 116 -1.27 -20.86 19.18
C ALA A 116 -0.08 -19.95 19.53
N ALA A 117 1.14 -20.47 19.44
CA ALA A 117 2.36 -19.70 19.69
C ALA A 117 2.59 -18.65 18.59
N LEU A 118 2.41 -19.02 17.33
CA LEU A 118 2.48 -18.09 16.19
C LEU A 118 1.48 -16.93 16.36
N LEU A 119 0.21 -17.24 16.63
CA LEU A 119 -0.83 -16.21 16.79
C LEU A 119 -0.53 -15.25 17.93
N LYS A 120 0.03 -15.75 19.04
CA LYS A 120 0.46 -14.90 20.15
C LYS A 120 1.53 -13.89 19.71
N GLU A 121 2.50 -14.32 18.90
CA GLU A 121 3.55 -13.44 18.38
C GLU A 121 3.02 -12.39 17.40
N VAL A 122 2.20 -12.80 16.42
CA VAL A 122 1.61 -11.86 15.44
C VAL A 122 0.68 -10.86 16.15
N LYS A 123 -0.11 -11.31 17.13
CA LYS A 123 -0.96 -10.43 17.95
C LYS A 123 -0.13 -9.43 18.75
N ARG A 124 0.97 -9.86 19.36
CA ARG A 124 1.89 -8.98 20.09
C ARG A 124 2.48 -7.91 19.17
N ASN A 125 2.87 -8.26 17.96
CA ASN A 125 3.38 -7.31 16.97
C ASN A 125 2.31 -6.30 16.55
N LYS A 126 1.06 -6.76 16.31
CA LYS A 126 -0.09 -5.88 16.06
C LYS A 126 -0.29 -4.88 17.19
N LEU A 127 -0.44 -5.36 18.43
CA LEU A 127 -0.66 -4.51 19.61
C LEU A 127 0.48 -3.53 19.83
N LYS A 128 1.73 -3.93 19.58
CA LYS A 128 2.89 -3.03 19.67
C LYS A 128 2.83 -1.92 18.61
N LYS A 129 2.49 -2.26 17.36
CA LYS A 129 2.35 -1.29 16.27
C LYS A 129 1.18 -0.32 16.51
N GLU A 130 0.10 -0.83 17.07
CA GLU A 130 -1.13 -0.08 17.32
C GLU A 130 -1.20 0.54 18.73
N ALA A 131 -0.10 0.50 19.51
CA ALA A 131 -0.11 0.94 20.91
C ALA A 131 -0.50 2.41 21.09
N LYS A 132 -0.24 3.26 20.08
CA LYS A 132 -0.59 4.69 20.06
C LYS A 132 -1.85 4.99 19.25
N LEU A 133 -2.45 3.98 18.62
CA LEU A 133 -3.58 4.13 17.72
C LEU A 133 -4.81 4.60 18.51
N ASN A 134 -5.38 5.72 18.11
CA ASN A 134 -6.69 6.16 18.58
C ASN A 134 -7.78 5.53 17.70
N SER A 135 -8.14 4.29 18.03
CA SER A 135 -9.13 3.50 17.29
C SER A 135 -10.50 4.18 17.21
N ILE A 136 -10.89 4.95 18.25
CA ILE A 136 -12.14 5.72 18.27
C ILE A 136 -12.10 6.81 17.20
N LEU A 137 -11.02 7.61 17.17
CA LEU A 137 -10.86 8.65 16.16
C LEU A 137 -10.82 8.07 14.73
N VAL A 138 -10.11 6.96 14.53
CA VAL A 138 -10.07 6.27 13.23
C VAL A 138 -11.45 5.79 12.80
N ALA A 139 -12.25 5.25 13.72
CA ALA A 139 -13.62 4.83 13.45
C ALA A 139 -14.52 6.02 13.08
N GLU A 140 -14.39 7.15 13.78
CA GLU A 140 -15.12 8.38 13.47
C GLU A 140 -14.77 8.94 12.09
N LEU A 141 -13.48 9.02 11.75
CA LEU A 141 -13.01 9.44 10.42
C LEU A 141 -13.53 8.50 9.34
N LYS A 142 -13.51 7.19 9.59
CA LYS A 142 -14.04 6.20 8.66
C LYS A 142 -15.52 6.40 8.41
N ALA A 143 -16.34 6.53 9.46
CA ALA A 143 -17.78 6.73 9.32
C ALA A 143 -18.11 8.00 8.52
N LEU A 144 -17.38 9.09 8.80
CA LEU A 144 -17.50 10.34 8.06
C LEU A 144 -17.14 10.19 6.57
N ASN A 145 -16.07 9.45 6.27
CA ASN A 145 -15.70 9.17 4.88
C ASN A 145 -16.68 8.24 4.17
N ASP A 146 -17.20 7.21 4.85
CA ASP A 146 -18.20 6.32 4.28
C ASP A 146 -19.47 7.11 3.90
N GLU A 147 -19.92 8.03 4.76
CA GLU A 147 -21.05 8.94 4.48
C GLU A 147 -20.77 9.81 3.24
N ASN A 148 -19.58 10.40 3.15
CA ASN A 148 -19.17 11.21 2.00
C ASN A 148 -19.09 10.39 0.69
N GLN A 149 -18.51 9.20 0.73
CA GLN A 149 -18.39 8.34 -0.46
C GLN A 149 -19.75 7.82 -0.92
N ASN A 150 -20.66 7.49 0.01
CA ASN A 150 -22.02 7.08 -0.33
C ASN A 150 -22.77 8.22 -1.04
N LEU A 151 -22.65 9.46 -0.57
CA LEU A 151 -23.25 10.61 -1.23
C LEU A 151 -22.70 10.82 -2.66
N LEU A 152 -21.39 10.64 -2.85
CA LEU A 152 -20.74 10.83 -4.16
C LEU A 152 -20.98 9.67 -5.13
N LYS A 153 -21.19 8.45 -4.63
CA LYS A 153 -21.45 7.26 -5.45
C LYS A 153 -22.72 7.41 -6.29
N ASP A 154 -23.74 8.08 -5.76
CA ASP A 154 -25.02 8.26 -6.44
C ASP A 154 -24.99 9.39 -7.47
N MET A 155 -23.90 10.19 -7.52
CA MET A 155 -23.77 11.36 -8.39
C MET A 155 -23.88 11.02 -9.89
N PRO A 156 -23.23 9.98 -10.44
CA PRO A 156 -23.33 9.68 -11.87
C PRO A 156 -24.75 9.33 -12.31
N GLU A 157 -25.46 8.51 -11.50
CA GLU A 157 -26.85 8.15 -11.75
C GLU A 157 -27.76 9.37 -11.62
N PHE A 158 -27.54 10.19 -10.59
CA PHE A 158 -28.29 11.42 -10.38
C PHE A 158 -28.16 12.40 -11.55
N VAL A 159 -26.93 12.60 -12.06
CA VAL A 159 -26.66 13.44 -13.24
C VAL A 159 -27.31 12.86 -14.48
N THR A 160 -27.20 11.55 -14.71
CA THR A 160 -27.80 10.87 -15.88
C THR A 160 -29.32 11.01 -15.90
N LYS A 161 -29.97 10.87 -14.73
CA LYS A 161 -31.43 10.90 -14.61
C LYS A 161 -32.02 12.31 -14.65
N ASN A 162 -31.31 13.31 -14.13
CA ASN A 162 -31.85 14.66 -13.96
C ASN A 162 -31.30 15.68 -14.96
N GLY A 163 -30.19 15.38 -15.66
CA GLY A 163 -29.63 16.22 -16.72
C GLY A 163 -29.50 17.70 -16.33
N SER A 164 -30.02 18.58 -17.18
CA SER A 164 -30.02 20.04 -16.99
C SER A 164 -31.07 20.56 -15.99
N ASN A 165 -31.73 19.69 -15.19
CA ASN A 165 -32.69 20.13 -14.18
C ASN A 165 -31.96 20.90 -13.05
N THR A 166 -31.88 22.21 -13.23
CA THR A 166 -31.11 23.10 -12.35
C THR A 166 -31.59 23.06 -10.91
N GLN A 167 -32.89 22.95 -10.65
CA GLN A 167 -33.40 22.92 -9.26
C GLN A 167 -32.99 21.65 -8.51
N LYS A 168 -33.10 20.47 -9.13
CA LYS A 168 -32.66 19.21 -8.51
C LYS A 168 -31.15 19.15 -8.37
N MET A 169 -30.40 19.65 -9.36
CA MET A 169 -28.95 19.77 -9.28
C MET A 169 -28.51 20.73 -8.16
N LEU A 170 -29.19 21.87 -7.99
CA LEU A 170 -28.93 22.81 -6.91
C LEU A 170 -29.18 22.17 -5.53
N ALA A 171 -30.30 21.44 -5.38
CA ALA A 171 -30.59 20.73 -4.14
C ALA A 171 -29.54 19.65 -3.83
N PHE A 172 -29.09 18.90 -4.84
CA PHE A 172 -28.07 17.88 -4.68
C PHE A 172 -26.70 18.48 -4.33
N ASN A 173 -26.29 19.54 -5.02
CA ASN A 173 -25.05 20.28 -4.70
C ASN A 173 -25.09 20.83 -3.27
N LYS A 174 -26.25 21.34 -2.82
CA LYS A 174 -26.43 21.78 -1.43
C LYS A 174 -26.17 20.65 -0.44
N THR A 175 -26.67 19.44 -0.70
CA THR A 175 -26.38 18.26 0.14
C THR A 175 -24.88 17.95 0.19
N ILE A 176 -24.17 18.05 -0.94
CA ILE A 176 -22.71 17.88 -1.00
C ILE A 176 -22.00 18.95 -0.15
N ASP A 177 -22.41 20.22 -0.28
CA ASP A 177 -21.80 21.33 0.46
C ASP A 177 -22.05 21.24 1.97
N GLU A 178 -23.23 20.75 2.38
CA GLU A 178 -23.54 20.41 3.77
C GLU A 178 -22.62 19.28 4.28
N GLY A 179 -22.39 18.25 3.46
CA GLY A 179 -21.44 17.18 3.76
C GLY A 179 -20.00 17.69 3.94
N LYS A 180 -19.51 18.53 3.02
CA LYS A 180 -18.19 19.19 3.14
C LYS A 180 -18.09 20.06 4.39
N THR A 181 -19.16 20.78 4.73
CA THR A 181 -19.21 21.60 5.95
C THR A 181 -19.05 20.73 7.20
N LYS A 182 -19.75 19.60 7.28
CA LYS A 182 -19.63 18.63 8.38
C LYS A 182 -18.22 18.05 8.47
N ILE A 183 -17.61 17.69 7.33
CA ILE A 183 -16.23 17.21 7.28
C ILE A 183 -15.26 18.26 7.84
N LYS A 184 -15.35 19.48 7.33
CA LYS A 184 -14.52 20.60 7.78
C LYS A 184 -14.65 20.85 9.27
N GLN A 185 -15.87 20.88 9.80
CA GLN A 185 -16.12 21.07 11.24
C GLN A 185 -15.47 19.97 12.07
N LYS A 186 -15.56 18.71 11.63
CA LYS A 186 -14.95 17.58 12.35
C LYS A 186 -13.42 17.67 12.34
N ILE A 187 -12.81 17.98 11.19
CA ILE A 187 -11.36 18.14 11.05
C ILE A 187 -10.88 19.33 11.89
N ASP A 188 -11.58 20.46 11.84
CA ASP A 188 -11.28 21.64 12.66
C ASP A 188 -11.33 21.30 14.17
N ALA A 189 -12.29 20.49 14.62
CA ALA A 189 -12.39 20.06 16.01
C ALA A 189 -11.24 19.11 16.43
N ILE A 190 -10.81 18.21 15.55
CA ILE A 190 -9.65 17.34 15.78
C ILE A 190 -8.39 18.18 15.95
N ILE A 191 -8.16 19.12 15.02
CA ILE A 191 -6.99 19.99 15.01
C ILE A 191 -6.97 20.93 16.23
N ALA A 192 -8.12 21.46 16.63
CA ALA A 192 -8.21 22.34 17.79
C ALA A 192 -7.82 21.65 19.10
N LYS A 193 -7.95 20.33 19.18
CA LYS A 193 -7.62 19.55 20.37
C LYS A 193 -6.13 19.28 20.49
N ASP A 194 -5.54 18.65 19.47
CA ASP A 194 -4.19 18.07 19.55
C ASP A 194 -3.30 18.43 18.33
N GLY A 195 -3.75 19.37 17.47
CA GLY A 195 -3.06 19.68 16.21
C GLY A 195 -3.34 18.64 15.12
N TRP A 196 -2.49 18.63 14.08
CA TRP A 196 -2.63 17.65 13.01
C TRP A 196 -2.31 16.24 13.54
N PRO A 197 -3.24 15.27 13.44
CA PRO A 197 -3.05 13.95 14.01
C PRO A 197 -1.96 13.16 13.26
N SER A 198 -1.05 12.54 14.00
CA SER A 198 0.08 11.81 13.44
C SER A 198 -0.29 10.41 12.93
N SER A 199 0.57 9.83 12.09
CA SER A 199 0.51 8.44 11.62
C SER A 199 0.50 7.44 12.78
N ASP A 200 1.18 7.73 13.88
CA ASP A 200 1.17 6.89 15.09
C ASP A 200 -0.24 6.84 15.73
N LEU A 201 -0.94 7.98 15.71
CA LEU A 201 -2.29 8.11 16.27
C LEU A 201 -3.36 7.52 15.35
N LEU A 202 -3.18 7.65 14.03
CA LEU A 202 -4.20 7.24 13.05
C LEU A 202 -3.94 5.88 12.40
N GLY A 203 -2.70 5.41 12.44
CA GLY A 203 -2.24 4.34 11.56
C GLY A 203 -2.36 4.72 10.07
N LEU A 204 -1.85 3.85 9.20
CA LEU A 204 -1.86 4.09 7.75
C LEU A 204 -3.26 4.31 7.19
N LYS A 205 -4.23 3.51 7.68
CA LYS A 205 -5.61 3.58 7.24
C LYS A 205 -6.29 4.88 7.67
N GLY A 206 -6.11 5.30 8.93
CA GLY A 206 -6.72 6.53 9.43
C GLY A 206 -6.12 7.76 8.74
N GLU A 207 -4.81 7.76 8.49
CA GLU A 207 -4.15 8.86 7.79
C GLU A 207 -4.59 8.95 6.33
N TYR A 208 -4.71 7.83 5.63
CA TYR A 208 -5.32 7.78 4.28
C TYR A 208 -6.72 8.39 4.27
N ILE A 209 -7.57 8.01 5.25
CA ILE A 209 -8.95 8.49 5.33
C ILE A 209 -9.00 9.99 5.62
N LEU A 210 -8.23 10.47 6.60
CA LEU A 210 -8.11 11.90 6.87
C LEU A 210 -7.63 12.63 5.60
N SER A 211 -6.69 12.00 4.88
CA SER A 211 -6.12 12.60 3.69
C SER A 211 -7.17 12.82 2.60
N ALA A 212 -7.94 11.76 2.32
CA ALA A 212 -9.06 11.76 1.38
C ALA A 212 -10.16 12.76 1.77
N LEU A 213 -10.50 12.87 3.05
CA LEU A 213 -11.48 13.83 3.56
C LEU A 213 -11.02 15.28 3.36
N VAL A 214 -9.75 15.61 3.60
CA VAL A 214 -9.26 16.96 3.29
C VAL A 214 -9.27 17.23 1.79
N MET A 215 -8.94 16.24 0.97
CA MET A 215 -9.00 16.36 -0.49
C MET A 215 -10.43 16.46 -1.05
N SER A 216 -11.48 16.06 -0.30
CA SER A 216 -12.87 16.22 -0.75
C SER A 216 -13.42 17.64 -0.51
N LEU A 217 -12.75 18.44 0.32
CA LEU A 217 -13.12 19.84 0.58
C LEU A 217 -12.78 20.74 -0.61
N ASP A 218 -13.42 21.92 -0.63
CA ASP A 218 -13.07 22.96 -1.58
C ASP A 218 -11.64 23.46 -1.37
N LEU A 219 -11.03 24.00 -2.42
CA LEU A 219 -9.64 24.44 -2.40
C LEU A 219 -9.37 25.46 -1.28
N LYS A 220 -10.31 26.38 -1.06
CA LYS A 220 -10.20 27.41 -0.02
C LYS A 220 -10.08 26.79 1.38
N ASP A 221 -10.91 25.79 1.67
CA ASP A 221 -10.96 25.15 2.99
C ASP A 221 -9.80 24.19 3.19
N SER A 222 -9.51 23.33 2.20
CA SER A 222 -8.37 22.40 2.27
C SER A 222 -7.03 23.13 2.42
N LYS A 223 -6.87 24.33 1.81
CA LYS A 223 -5.64 25.14 1.90
C LYS A 223 -5.27 25.49 3.33
N LYS A 224 -6.27 25.63 4.21
CA LYS A 224 -6.06 25.92 5.64
C LYS A 224 -5.18 24.87 6.32
N TYR A 225 -5.27 23.61 5.90
CA TYR A 225 -4.59 22.49 6.54
C TYR A 225 -3.17 22.27 6.01
N LEU A 226 -2.83 22.81 4.83
CA LEU A 226 -1.54 22.57 4.18
C LEU A 226 -0.32 22.92 5.06
N PRO A 227 -0.26 24.05 5.81
CA PRO A 227 0.87 24.34 6.69
C PRO A 227 1.03 23.32 7.82
N LEU A 228 -0.08 22.81 8.36
CA LEU A 228 -0.07 21.81 9.44
C LEU A 228 0.43 20.46 8.93
N ILE A 229 -0.01 20.05 7.73
CA ILE A 229 0.44 18.83 7.06
C ILE A 229 1.95 18.92 6.77
N LYS A 230 2.42 20.07 6.25
CA LYS A 230 3.85 20.33 6.01
C LYS A 230 4.67 20.19 7.28
N GLU A 231 4.19 20.76 8.38
CA GLU A 231 4.89 20.69 9.65
C GLU A 231 4.91 19.27 10.22
N SER A 232 3.79 18.54 10.13
CA SER A 232 3.70 17.15 10.56
C SER A 232 4.65 16.24 9.77
N VAL A 233 4.72 16.38 8.44
CA VAL A 233 5.69 15.66 7.60
C VAL A 233 7.14 16.03 7.96
N LYS A 234 7.43 17.31 8.21
CA LYS A 234 8.77 17.74 8.65
C LYS A 234 9.19 17.10 9.97
N LYS A 235 8.23 16.84 10.88
CA LYS A 235 8.45 16.13 12.14
C LYS A 235 8.52 14.61 12.00
N GLY A 236 8.26 14.07 10.80
CA GLY A 236 8.14 12.63 10.57
C GLY A 236 6.86 12.02 11.16
N GLU A 237 5.86 12.85 11.42
CA GLU A 237 4.58 12.47 12.04
C GLU A 237 3.49 12.19 11.01
N SER A 238 3.72 12.50 9.72
CA SER A 238 2.83 12.18 8.61
C SER A 238 3.60 11.65 7.40
N MET A 239 2.92 10.91 6.53
CA MET A 239 3.50 10.38 5.31
C MET A 239 3.74 11.50 4.28
N PRO A 240 4.97 11.61 3.73
CA PRO A 240 5.29 12.67 2.76
C PRO A 240 4.53 12.52 1.43
N GLU A 241 4.05 11.33 1.11
CA GLU A 241 3.27 11.06 -0.11
C GLU A 241 1.95 11.84 -0.15
N TYR A 242 1.24 11.94 0.98
CA TYR A 242 0.02 12.75 1.05
C TYR A 242 0.32 14.24 0.89
N LEU A 243 1.42 14.75 1.47
CA LEU A 243 1.85 16.12 1.23
C LEU A 243 2.12 16.39 -0.25
N ALA A 244 2.81 15.48 -0.95
CA ALA A 244 3.03 15.60 -2.38
C ALA A 244 1.71 15.66 -3.17
N MET A 245 0.74 14.81 -2.82
CA MET A 245 -0.61 14.84 -3.41
C MET A 245 -1.32 16.18 -3.19
N TYR A 246 -1.25 16.73 -1.97
CA TYR A 246 -1.85 18.03 -1.68
C TYR A 246 -1.19 19.16 -2.47
N GLU A 247 0.13 19.25 -2.46
CA GLU A 247 0.86 20.32 -3.13
C GLU A 247 0.59 20.33 -4.63
N ASP A 248 0.64 19.15 -5.27
CA ASP A 248 0.32 19.04 -6.69
C ASP A 248 -1.14 19.40 -6.96
N ARG A 249 -2.09 18.94 -6.13
CA ARG A 249 -3.51 19.31 -6.27
C ARG A 249 -3.71 20.83 -6.17
N PHE A 250 -3.04 21.51 -5.25
CA PHE A 250 -3.11 22.97 -5.15
C PHE A 250 -2.56 23.66 -6.39
N LEU A 251 -1.49 23.13 -6.98
CA LEU A 251 -0.88 23.68 -8.19
C LEU A 251 -1.79 23.49 -9.39
N THR A 252 -2.27 22.27 -9.63
CA THR A 252 -3.10 21.96 -10.81
C THR A 252 -4.44 22.68 -10.78
N MET A 253 -5.09 22.82 -9.61
CA MET A 253 -6.31 23.61 -9.47
C MET A 253 -6.10 25.12 -9.70
N GLN A 254 -4.85 25.59 -9.74
CA GLN A 254 -4.48 26.97 -10.11
C GLN A 254 -3.93 27.06 -11.54
N ASN A 255 -4.08 26.02 -12.37
CA ASN A 255 -3.46 25.91 -13.70
C ASN A 255 -1.93 26.08 -13.66
N LYS A 256 -1.29 25.57 -12.61
CA LYS A 256 0.17 25.53 -12.46
C LYS A 256 0.66 24.09 -12.57
N LYS A 257 1.88 23.95 -13.06
CA LYS A 257 2.57 22.66 -13.12
C LYS A 257 2.73 22.07 -11.73
N GLN A 258 2.33 20.82 -11.59
CA GLN A 258 2.62 19.98 -10.42
C GLN A 258 4.13 19.69 -10.29
N ILE A 259 4.58 19.36 -9.09
CA ILE A 259 5.98 19.09 -8.75
C ILE A 259 6.29 17.59 -8.82
N TYR A 260 5.38 16.75 -8.31
CA TYR A 260 5.65 15.32 -8.11
C TYR A 260 4.93 14.40 -9.10
N GLY A 261 3.98 14.93 -9.88
CA GLY A 261 3.25 14.12 -10.86
C GLY A 261 2.14 13.27 -10.23
N THR A 262 1.65 13.62 -9.04
CA THR A 262 0.63 12.82 -8.35
C THR A 262 -0.78 12.97 -8.93
N GLN A 263 -1.04 14.04 -9.68
CA GLN A 263 -2.36 14.35 -10.21
C GLN A 263 -2.47 13.86 -11.65
N VAL A 264 -3.37 12.90 -11.86
CA VAL A 264 -3.61 12.29 -13.16
C VAL A 264 -5.07 12.37 -13.57
N GLY A 265 -5.31 12.55 -14.85
CA GLY A 265 -6.59 12.44 -15.52
C GLY A 265 -6.59 11.29 -16.51
N GLN A 266 -7.71 11.09 -17.18
CA GLN A 266 -7.82 10.16 -18.28
C GLN A 266 -8.14 10.93 -19.55
N ASP A 267 -7.38 10.68 -20.61
CA ASP A 267 -7.67 11.25 -21.93
C ASP A 267 -9.05 10.75 -22.41
N PRO A 268 -9.98 11.65 -22.76
CA PRO A 268 -11.34 11.25 -23.12
C PRO A 268 -11.41 10.35 -24.35
N GLN A 269 -10.46 10.47 -25.29
CA GLN A 269 -10.44 9.77 -26.57
C GLN A 269 -9.68 8.44 -26.46
N THR A 270 -8.44 8.49 -26.00
CA THR A 270 -7.52 7.34 -25.95
C THR A 270 -7.68 6.49 -24.70
N LYS A 271 -8.35 7.01 -23.67
CA LYS A 271 -8.47 6.40 -22.34
C LYS A 271 -7.12 6.21 -21.61
N HIS A 272 -6.04 6.77 -22.15
CA HIS A 272 -4.72 6.75 -21.52
C HIS A 272 -4.68 7.70 -20.31
N ILE A 273 -3.83 7.36 -19.34
CA ILE A 273 -3.55 8.23 -18.20
C ILE A 273 -2.75 9.44 -18.69
N ILE A 274 -3.20 10.63 -18.34
CA ILE A 274 -2.51 11.89 -18.62
C ILE A 274 -2.20 12.63 -17.32
N PHE A 275 -1.09 13.33 -17.26
CA PHE A 275 -0.77 14.19 -16.11
C PHE A 275 -1.43 15.55 -16.31
N TYR A 276 -2.00 16.12 -15.26
CA TYR A 276 -2.45 17.51 -15.31
C TYR A 276 -1.21 18.43 -15.43
N HIS A 277 -1.24 19.38 -16.36
CA HIS A 277 -0.14 20.31 -16.65
C HIS A 277 -0.43 21.73 -16.18
#